data_AF-A0A925GMR7-F1
#
_entry.id   AF-A0A925GMR7-F1
#
_cell.length_a   1.000
_cell.length_b   1.000
_cell.length_c   1.000
_cell.angle_alpha   90.00
_cell.angle_beta   90.00
_cell.angle_gamma   90.00
#
_symmetry.space_group_name_H-M   'P 1'
#
loop_
_entity.id
_entity.type
_entity.pdbx_description
1 polymer ?
#
loop_
_entity_poly.entity_id
_entity_poly.type
_entity_poly.pdbx_seq_one_letter_code
_entity_poly.pdbx_strand_id
1 'polypeptide(L)'
;MKDFSAKHAPGALLLSCLLLVPALSWGQADGDYQTNAPVVNFTLPAGWQRYNGAAWADADAAPSSANGVITIRNGHSAEVTANVTLDQTVITNGGTLWLNTNGATLTLNDGQGDDLEIGAGGTLLH
;
A
#
# COMPACT_ATOMS: atom_id res chain seq x y z
N MET A 1 21.66 -54.79 -46.60
CA MET A 1 21.76 -55.09 -45.15
C MET A 1 21.02 -54.02 -44.39
N LYS A 2 20.29 -54.45 -43.36
CA LYS A 2 19.36 -53.66 -42.56
C LYS A 2 20.09 -52.71 -41.60
N ASP A 3 19.31 -51.75 -41.09
CA ASP A 3 19.38 -51.05 -39.78
C ASP A 3 19.57 -49.52 -39.93
N PHE A 4 18.50 -48.71 -39.94
CA PHE A 4 17.68 -48.17 -38.83
C PHE A 4 18.46 -47.41 -37.74
N SER A 5 18.39 -46.07 -37.81
CA SER A 5 18.27 -45.23 -36.61
C SER A 5 17.61 -43.90 -36.99
N ALA A 6 16.34 -43.74 -36.62
CA ALA A 6 15.63 -42.46 -36.66
C ALA A 6 16.15 -41.54 -35.54
N LYS A 7 15.87 -40.22 -35.62
CA LYS A 7 15.21 -39.43 -34.55
C LYS A 7 15.12 -37.91 -34.85
N HIS A 8 13.86 -37.47 -35.00
CA HIS A 8 13.21 -36.18 -34.68
C HIS A 8 13.55 -34.87 -35.43
N ALA A 9 12.54 -34.31 -36.11
CA ALA A 9 12.28 -32.85 -36.25
C ALA A 9 11.39 -32.39 -35.06
N PRO A 10 10.95 -31.12 -34.87
CA PRO A 10 11.27 -29.81 -35.50
C PRO A 10 11.45 -28.65 -34.46
N GLY A 11 11.55 -27.39 -34.91
CA GLY A 11 11.05 -26.22 -34.14
C GLY A 11 12.07 -25.16 -33.73
N ALA A 12 12.25 -24.12 -34.55
CA ALA A 12 12.90 -22.88 -34.12
C ALA A 12 11.85 -21.98 -33.44
N LEU A 13 11.95 -21.91 -32.12
CA LEU A 13 11.17 -21.11 -31.19
C LEU A 13 11.37 -19.61 -31.47
N LEU A 14 10.28 -18.84 -31.63
CA LEU A 14 10.33 -17.38 -31.54
C LEU A 14 10.68 -17.00 -30.09
N LEU A 15 11.89 -16.48 -29.87
CA LEU A 15 12.29 -15.93 -28.58
C LEU A 15 11.70 -14.51 -28.45
N SER A 16 10.45 -14.43 -28.02
CA SER A 16 9.85 -13.18 -27.54
C SER A 16 10.64 -12.71 -26.33
N CYS A 17 11.44 -11.66 -26.50
CA CYS A 17 12.09 -10.94 -25.40
C CYS A 17 11.00 -10.26 -24.57
N LEU A 18 10.52 -10.94 -23.53
CA LEU A 18 9.61 -10.38 -22.55
C LEU A 18 10.41 -9.36 -21.72
N LEU A 19 10.20 -8.07 -22.02
CA LEU A 19 10.62 -6.97 -21.14
C LEU A 19 9.90 -7.15 -19.80
N LEU A 20 10.60 -7.75 -18.83
CA LEU A 20 10.17 -7.72 -17.43
C LEU A 20 10.44 -6.30 -16.94
N VAL A 21 9.48 -5.40 -17.12
CA VAL A 21 9.42 -4.19 -16.30
C VAL A 21 9.05 -4.67 -14.90
N PRO A 22 9.89 -4.53 -13.87
CA PRO A 22 9.38 -4.69 -12.52
C PRO A 22 8.43 -3.52 -12.31
N ALA A 23 7.13 -3.77 -12.47
CA ALA A 23 6.17 -3.04 -11.66
C ALA A 23 6.62 -3.31 -10.22
N LEU A 24 6.96 -2.26 -9.48
CA LEU A 24 7.15 -2.38 -8.04
C LEU A 24 5.82 -2.88 -7.51
N SER A 25 5.67 -4.20 -7.35
CA SER A 25 4.57 -4.75 -6.60
C SER A 25 4.85 -4.32 -5.18
N TRP A 26 4.09 -3.37 -4.65
CA TRP A 26 4.09 -3.09 -3.23
C TRP A 26 3.50 -4.30 -2.52
N GLY A 27 4.39 -5.27 -2.23
CA GLY A 27 4.09 -6.31 -1.28
C GLY A 27 4.08 -5.68 0.10
N GLN A 28 3.10 -6.06 0.91
CA GLN A 28 3.05 -5.76 2.33
C GLN A 28 4.40 -6.10 3.01
N ALA A 29 4.99 -5.12 3.68
CA ALA A 29 6.20 -5.23 4.47
C ALA A 29 5.87 -5.20 5.98
N ASP A 30 6.70 -5.82 6.83
CA ASP A 30 6.49 -5.73 8.28
C ASP A 30 6.45 -4.25 8.70
N GLY A 31 5.41 -3.88 9.44
CA GLY A 31 5.21 -2.49 9.85
C GLY A 31 4.32 -1.65 8.95
N ASP A 32 3.84 -2.18 7.82
CA ASP A 32 2.80 -1.52 7.02
C ASP A 32 1.48 -1.47 7.78
N TYR A 33 0.68 -0.45 7.48
CA TYR A 33 -0.63 -0.22 8.07
C TYR A 33 -1.72 -0.18 7.01
N GLN A 34 -2.91 -0.63 7.38
CA GLN A 34 -4.11 -0.41 6.58
C GLN A 34 -5.32 -0.15 7.45
N THR A 35 -6.23 0.70 6.95
CA THR A 35 -7.54 0.88 7.57
C THR A 35 -8.36 -0.42 7.47
N ASN A 36 -9.04 -0.82 8.54
CA ASN A 36 -9.88 -2.01 8.63
C ASN A 36 -11.34 -1.72 9.03
N ALA A 37 -11.68 -0.46 9.28
CA ALA A 37 -13.06 -0.02 9.51
C ALA A 37 -13.43 1.15 8.56
N PRO A 38 -14.73 1.37 8.27
CA PRO A 38 -15.17 2.45 7.38
C PRO A 38 -14.76 3.85 7.82
N VAL A 39 -14.64 4.08 9.13
CA VAL A 39 -14.11 5.32 9.71
C VAL A 39 -13.07 4.96 10.75
N VAL A 40 -11.91 5.59 10.68
CA VAL A 40 -10.81 5.44 11.65
C VAL A 40 -10.27 6.81 12.04
N ASN A 41 -9.52 6.86 13.13
CA ASN A 41 -8.89 8.09 13.61
C ASN A 41 -7.39 7.87 13.82
N PHE A 42 -6.55 8.81 13.41
CA PHE A 42 -5.09 8.71 13.59
C PHE A 42 -4.60 8.84 15.04
N THR A 43 -5.50 9.06 16.01
CA THR A 43 -5.19 9.07 17.44
C THR A 43 -5.57 7.78 18.17
N LEU A 44 -6.25 6.85 17.49
CA LEU A 44 -6.77 5.62 18.09
C LEU A 44 -6.32 4.38 17.30
N PRO A 45 -5.92 3.28 17.97
CA PRO A 45 -5.61 2.02 17.29
C PRO A 45 -6.83 1.38 16.61
N ALA A 46 -8.03 1.65 17.14
CA ALA A 46 -9.27 1.03 16.69
C ALA A 46 -9.50 1.24 15.19
N GLY A 47 -9.68 0.13 14.48
CA GLY A 47 -9.93 0.14 13.04
C GLY A 47 -8.66 0.18 12.19
N TRP A 48 -7.46 0.09 12.75
CA TRP A 48 -6.22 -0.13 12.01
C TRP A 48 -5.76 -1.59 12.09
N GLN A 49 -5.12 -2.07 11.03
CA GLN A 49 -4.31 -3.28 11.05
C GLN A 49 -2.86 -2.96 10.74
N ARG A 50 -1.93 -3.66 11.39
CA ARG A 50 -0.49 -3.65 11.10
C ARG A 50 -0.08 -5.00 10.52
N TYR A 51 0.70 -5.00 9.45
CA TYR A 51 1.29 -6.22 8.92
C TYR A 51 2.47 -6.64 9.81
N ASN A 52 2.49 -7.89 10.27
CA ASN A 52 3.51 -8.40 11.21
C ASN A 52 4.61 -9.25 10.54
N GLY A 53 4.78 -9.09 9.22
CA GLY A 53 5.69 -9.90 8.41
C GLY A 53 5.10 -11.24 7.95
N ALA A 54 3.92 -11.63 8.46
CA ALA A 54 3.22 -12.83 8.04
C ALA A 54 1.74 -12.56 7.70
N ALA A 55 1.03 -11.80 8.55
CA ALA A 55 -0.38 -11.51 8.42
C ALA A 55 -0.73 -10.09 8.92
N TRP A 56 -1.90 -9.60 8.51
CA TRP A 56 -2.52 -8.43 9.12
C TRP A 56 -3.12 -8.79 10.47
N ALA A 57 -2.72 -8.06 11.51
CA ALA A 57 -3.30 -8.15 12.86
C ALA A 57 -3.83 -6.78 13.28
N ASP A 58 -4.75 -6.75 14.25
CA ASP A 58 -5.21 -5.49 14.84
C ASP A 58 -4.02 -4.72 15.39
N ALA A 59 -3.97 -3.42 15.13
CA ALA A 59 -2.85 -2.59 15.56
C ALA A 59 -2.99 -2.21 17.04
N ASP A 60 -1.88 -2.23 17.77
CA ASP A 60 -1.82 -1.77 19.17
C ASP A 60 -1.75 -0.24 19.29
N ALA A 61 -1.38 0.44 18.20
CA ALA A 61 -1.30 1.90 18.09
C ALA A 61 -1.73 2.37 16.70
N ALA A 62 -2.22 3.60 16.59
CA ALA A 62 -2.45 4.25 15.29
C ALA A 62 -1.12 4.46 14.55
N PRO A 63 -1.13 4.50 13.20
CA PRO A 63 0.08 4.74 12.43
C PRO A 63 0.58 6.18 12.58
N SER A 64 1.88 6.36 12.32
CA SER A 64 2.62 7.62 12.31
C SER A 64 3.72 7.56 11.26
N SER A 65 4.48 8.64 11.10
CA SER A 65 5.65 8.70 10.22
C SER A 65 6.80 7.74 10.57
N ALA A 66 6.71 6.98 11.66
CA ALA A 66 7.69 5.96 12.02
C ALA A 66 7.32 4.55 11.50
N ASN A 67 6.18 4.41 10.82
CA ASN A 67 5.67 3.13 10.34
C ASN A 67 5.97 2.95 8.83
N GLY A 68 5.66 1.76 8.31
CA GLY A 68 5.73 1.50 6.88
C GLY A 68 4.59 2.19 6.13
N VAL A 69 4.25 1.68 4.95
CA VAL A 69 3.20 2.29 4.11
C VAL A 69 1.87 2.30 4.84
N ILE A 70 1.19 3.45 4.85
CA ILE A 70 -0.11 3.64 5.50
C ILE A 70 -1.20 3.67 4.43
N THR A 71 -1.95 2.59 4.28
CA THR A 71 -2.99 2.46 3.25
C THR A 71 -4.39 2.82 3.78
N ILE A 72 -5.00 3.85 3.22
CA ILE A 72 -6.43 4.13 3.38
C ILE A 72 -7.18 3.38 2.26
N ARG A 73 -7.91 2.34 2.66
CA ARG A 73 -8.58 1.41 1.71
C ARG A 73 -9.81 2.06 1.06
N ASN A 74 -10.23 1.48 -0.07
CA ASN A 74 -11.42 1.90 -0.80
C ASN A 74 -12.65 1.98 0.12
N GLY A 75 -13.37 3.11 0.07
CA GLY A 75 -14.57 3.35 0.84
C GLY A 75 -14.33 3.65 2.33
N HIS A 76 -13.09 3.74 2.78
CA HIS A 76 -12.74 4.08 4.16
C HIS A 76 -12.38 5.56 4.29
N SER A 77 -12.65 6.14 5.46
CA SER A 77 -12.25 7.49 5.85
C SER A 77 -11.31 7.44 7.04
N ALA A 78 -10.13 8.05 6.93
CA ALA A 78 -9.20 8.22 8.04
C ALA A 78 -9.15 9.69 8.48
N GLU A 79 -9.50 9.94 9.74
CA GLU A 79 -9.67 11.29 10.28
C GLU A 79 -8.45 11.75 11.06
N VAL A 80 -8.02 12.98 10.76
CA VAL A 80 -7.02 13.73 11.53
C VAL A 80 -7.75 14.73 12.44
N THR A 81 -7.86 14.41 13.73
CA THR A 81 -8.53 15.25 14.74
C THR A 81 -7.57 15.86 15.76
N ALA A 82 -6.27 15.56 15.67
CA ALA A 82 -5.21 16.10 16.48
C ALA A 82 -3.93 16.25 15.63
N ASN A 83 -2.88 16.85 16.18
CA ASN A 83 -1.61 16.97 15.46
C ASN A 83 -1.05 15.58 15.17
N VAL A 84 -0.82 15.29 13.90
CA VAL A 84 -0.23 14.03 13.45
C VAL A 84 0.88 14.31 12.47
N THR A 85 1.90 13.46 12.49
CA THR A 85 2.95 13.42 11.48
C THR A 85 2.88 12.07 10.81
N LEU A 86 2.69 12.07 9.49
CA LEU A 86 2.61 10.88 8.66
C LEU A 86 3.74 10.85 7.65
N ASP A 87 4.08 9.66 7.19
CA ASP A 87 5.00 9.39 6.09
C ASP A 87 4.42 8.22 5.29
N GLN A 88 4.64 8.20 3.98
CA GLN A 88 4.18 7.17 3.04
C GLN A 88 2.69 6.80 3.18
N THR A 89 1.80 7.80 3.15
CA THR A 89 0.35 7.55 3.19
C THR A 89 -0.21 7.39 1.77
N VAL A 90 -0.93 6.30 1.53
CA VAL A 90 -1.57 5.99 0.25
C VAL A 90 -3.08 6.01 0.41
N ILE A 91 -3.73 6.95 -0.26
CA ILE A 91 -5.19 6.98 -0.40
C ILE A 91 -5.56 6.17 -1.64
N THR A 92 -6.07 4.96 -1.45
CA THR A 92 -6.52 4.13 -2.58
C THR A 92 -7.80 4.70 -3.20
N ASN A 93 -8.18 4.21 -4.38
CA ASN A 93 -9.40 4.65 -5.08
C ASN A 93 -10.60 4.64 -4.11
N GLY A 94 -11.33 5.76 -4.01
CA GLY A 94 -12.50 5.91 -3.16
C GLY A 94 -12.23 5.95 -1.64
N GLY A 95 -10.96 5.97 -1.22
CA GLY A 95 -10.57 6.26 0.16
C GLY A 95 -10.52 7.77 0.43
N THR A 96 -10.61 8.15 1.70
CA THR A 96 -10.58 9.56 2.13
C THR A 96 -9.61 9.78 3.29
N LEU A 97 -8.69 10.73 3.14
CA LEU A 97 -7.98 11.34 4.25
C LEU A 97 -8.70 12.64 4.62
N TRP A 98 -9.26 12.72 5.82
CA TRP A 98 -10.07 13.85 6.25
C TRP A 98 -9.39 14.63 7.38
N LEU A 99 -8.99 15.86 7.10
CA LEU A 99 -8.49 16.83 8.08
C LEU A 99 -9.64 17.43 8.88
N ASN A 100 -10.24 16.65 9.77
CA ASN A 100 -11.26 17.10 10.73
C ASN A 100 -10.60 17.76 11.96
N THR A 101 -9.76 18.77 11.71
CA THR A 101 -8.69 19.12 12.65
C THR A 101 -9.08 20.10 13.75
N ASN A 102 -10.15 20.89 13.59
CA ASN A 102 -10.50 21.99 14.53
C ASN A 102 -9.27 22.81 15.00
N GLY A 103 -8.28 23.05 14.11
CA GLY A 103 -7.03 23.73 14.43
C GLY A 103 -5.78 22.84 14.58
N ALA A 104 -5.92 21.52 14.45
CA ALA A 104 -4.80 20.60 14.37
C ALA A 104 -4.08 20.61 13.00
N THR A 105 -2.84 20.13 13.01
CA THR A 105 -1.96 20.08 11.83
C THR A 105 -1.70 18.64 11.41
N LEU A 106 -1.90 18.35 10.12
CA LEU A 106 -1.27 17.21 9.46
C LEU A 106 0.11 17.66 8.97
N THR A 107 1.16 17.01 9.47
CA THR A 107 2.52 17.16 8.96
C THR A 107 2.85 15.96 8.08
N LEU A 108 3.33 16.21 6.87
CA LEU A 108 3.95 15.19 6.03
C LEU A 108 5.46 15.23 6.30
N ASN A 109 6.02 14.13 6.81
CA ASN A 109 7.44 14.01 7.06
C ASN A 109 8.13 13.57 5.76
N ASP A 110 8.97 14.45 5.20
CA ASP A 110 9.82 14.18 4.03
C ASP A 110 10.84 13.08 4.36
N GLY A 111 10.38 11.84 4.21
CA GLY A 111 11.06 10.63 4.60
C GLY A 111 11.55 9.85 3.38
N GLN A 112 11.39 8.53 3.41
CA GLN A 112 11.68 7.72 2.24
C GLN A 112 10.44 7.65 1.35
N GLY A 113 10.61 7.77 0.03
CA GLY A 113 9.50 7.62 -0.92
C GLY A 113 8.57 8.83 -0.95
N ASP A 114 7.36 8.65 -1.48
CA ASP A 114 6.38 9.74 -1.57
C ASP A 114 5.59 9.83 -0.26
N ASP A 115 5.55 11.02 0.37
CA ASP A 115 4.90 11.20 1.68
C ASP A 115 3.38 10.97 1.65
N LEU A 116 2.75 11.37 0.53
CA LEU A 116 1.32 11.23 0.29
C LEU A 116 1.04 10.93 -1.18
N GLU A 117 0.49 9.74 -1.43
CA GLU A 117 -0.05 9.35 -2.71
C GLU A 117 -1.58 9.36 -2.67
N ILE A 118 -2.21 9.99 -3.68
CA ILE A 118 -3.66 9.97 -3.85
C ILE A 118 -3.97 9.23 -5.16
N GLY A 119 -4.44 8.00 -5.02
CA GLY A 119 -4.90 7.18 -6.14
C GLY A 119 -6.12 7.78 -6.84
N ALA A 120 -6.40 7.33 -8.06
CA ALA A 120 -7.55 7.78 -8.83
C ALA A 120 -8.86 7.61 -8.04
N GLY A 121 -9.60 8.69 -7.80
CA GLY A 121 -10.84 8.68 -7.01
C GLY A 121 -10.65 8.73 -5.49
N GLY A 122 -9.41 8.75 -4.99
CA GLY A 122 -9.11 9.08 -3.60
C GLY A 122 -9.35 10.57 -3.31
N THR A 123 -9.65 10.91 -2.06
CA THR A 123 -9.96 12.29 -1.64
C THR A 123 -9.12 12.72 -0.45
N LEU A 124 -8.53 13.92 -0.53
CA LEU A 124 -8.06 14.68 0.61
C LEU A 124 -9.11 15.76 0.93
N LEU A 125 -9.71 15.71 2.12
CA LEU A 125 -10.75 16.64 2.55
C LEU A 125 -10.22 17.52 3.68
N HIS A 126 -10.45 18.84 3.62
CA HIS A 126 -10.04 19.82 4.64
C HIS A 126 -11.13 20.83 4.94
#